data_AF-A0AAW1N3L5-F1
#
_entry.id   AF-A0AAW1N3L5-F1
#
_cell.length_a   1.000
_cell.length_b   1.000
_cell.length_c   1.000
_cell.angle_alpha   90.00
_cell.angle_beta   90.00
_cell.angle_gamma   90.00
#
_symmetry.space_group_name_H-M   'P 1'
#
loop_
_entity.id
_entity.type
_entity.pdbx_description
1 polymer ?
#
loop_
_entity_poly.entity_id
_entity_poly.type
_entity_poly.pdbx_seq_one_letter_code
_entity_poly.pdbx_strand_id
1 'polypeptide(L)'
;MQHYALFLQSFNYNIKYKNTKLHANADALSRLPISSTRIHDYGVCDCFEISEIEKLSITVKELEAETVKDEKLKQILTALRLGKLSMQNIDSAYYKMNPVYRIIAFLGSKWQ
;
A
#
# COMPACT_ATOMS: atom_id res chain seq x y z
N MET A 1 -9.04 3.92 -25.17
CA MET A 1 -8.71 5.35 -25.35
C MET A 1 -9.89 6.22 -25.79
N GLN A 2 -11.03 5.66 -26.25
CA GLN A 2 -12.18 6.46 -26.70
C GLN A 2 -12.85 7.27 -25.58
N HIS A 3 -12.85 6.77 -24.34
CA HIS A 3 -13.43 7.45 -23.17
C HIS A 3 -12.86 8.88 -22.97
N TYR A 4 -11.56 9.07 -23.25
CA TYR A 4 -10.88 10.36 -23.04
C TYR A 4 -10.72 11.17 -24.33
N ALA A 5 -11.25 10.72 -25.48
CA ALA A 5 -11.01 11.36 -26.76
C ALA A 5 -11.51 12.82 -26.79
N LEU A 6 -12.70 13.07 -26.24
CA LEU A 6 -13.29 14.41 -26.18
C LEU A 6 -12.50 15.37 -25.29
N PHE A 7 -12.00 14.87 -24.15
CA PHE A 7 -11.15 15.64 -23.23
C PHE A 7 -9.79 15.93 -23.84
N LEU A 8 -9.17 14.97 -24.52
CA LEU A 8 -7.86 15.18 -25.15
C LEU A 8 -7.96 16.14 -26.34
N GLN A 9 -9.08 16.16 -27.06
CA GLN A 9 -9.29 17.06 -28.20
C GLN A 9 -9.18 18.56 -27.82
N SER A 10 -9.44 18.95 -26.57
CA SER A 10 -9.31 20.33 -26.13
C SER A 10 -7.85 20.80 -25.97
N PHE A 11 -6.87 19.90 -26.11
CA PHE A 11 -5.45 20.22 -25.96
C PHE A 11 -4.75 20.16 -27.32
N ASN A 12 -3.86 21.12 -27.57
CA ASN A 12 -2.97 21.07 -28.72
C ASN A 12 -1.70 20.29 -28.35
N TYR A 13 -1.59 19.05 -28.80
CA TYR A 13 -0.42 18.21 -28.53
C TYR A 13 0.01 17.40 -29.76
N ASN A 14 1.28 17.00 -29.77
CA ASN A 14 1.84 16.11 -30.77
C ASN A 14 2.35 14.84 -30.08
N ILE A 15 1.91 13.68 -30.55
CA ILE A 15 2.32 12.39 -29.99
C ILE A 15 3.73 12.06 -30.49
N LYS A 16 4.69 12.03 -29.57
CA LYS A 16 6.09 11.66 -29.87
C LYS A 16 6.47 10.38 -29.14
N TYR A 17 7.09 9.46 -29.87
CA TYR A 17 7.78 8.34 -29.26
C TYR A 17 9.02 8.82 -28.50
N LYS A 18 9.22 8.32 -27.29
CA LYS A 18 10.40 8.60 -26.47
C LYS A 18 10.94 7.25 -25.97
N ASN A 19 12.24 7.05 -26.15
CA ASN A 19 12.92 5.83 -25.72
C ASN A 19 12.82 5.68 -24.19
N THR A 20 12.67 4.45 -23.70
CA THR A 20 12.54 4.11 -22.28
C THR A 20 13.67 4.65 -21.42
N LYS A 21 14.89 4.71 -21.95
CA LYS A 21 16.06 5.28 -21.26
C LYS A 21 15.90 6.76 -20.92
N LEU A 22 15.00 7.47 -21.60
CA LEU A 22 14.75 8.90 -21.40
C LEU A 22 13.49 9.18 -20.57
N HIS A 23 12.86 8.15 -19.97
CA HIS A 23 11.72 8.32 -19.07
C HIS A 23 12.10 8.52 -17.60
N ALA A 24 13.41 8.57 -17.27
CA ALA A 24 13.89 8.68 -15.90
C ALA A 24 13.26 9.86 -15.13
N ASN A 25 12.99 10.98 -15.80
CA ASN A 25 12.33 12.13 -15.19
C ASN A 25 10.86 11.84 -14.82
N ALA A 26 10.09 11.25 -15.74
CA ALA A 26 8.69 10.90 -15.52
C ALA A 26 8.54 9.78 -14.49
N ASP A 27 9.44 8.79 -14.51
CA ASP A 27 9.48 7.69 -13.55
C ASP A 27 9.87 8.17 -12.14
N ALA A 28 10.87 9.06 -12.03
CA ALA A 28 11.25 9.63 -10.74
C ALA A 28 10.11 10.45 -10.13
N LEU A 29 9.48 11.33 -10.91
CA LEU A 29 8.40 12.20 -10.43
C LEU A 29 7.13 11.44 -10.05
N SER A 30 6.77 10.38 -10.80
CA SER A 30 5.58 9.57 -10.47
C SER A 30 5.76 8.72 -9.21
N ARG A 31 7.01 8.44 -8.82
CA ARG A 31 7.38 7.67 -7.62
C ARG A 31 7.71 8.54 -6.41
N LEU A 32 7.75 9.86 -6.55
CA LEU A 32 7.99 10.73 -5.40
C LEU A 32 6.90 10.50 -4.35
N PRO A 33 7.26 10.32 -3.07
CA PRO A 33 6.30 10.20 -2.00
C PRO A 33 5.55 11.53 -1.89
N ILE A 34 4.30 11.53 -2.32
CA ILE A 34 3.40 12.66 -2.13
C ILE A 34 3.13 12.73 -0.63
N SER A 35 3.37 13.88 0.00
CA SER A 35 2.95 14.16 1.37
C SER A 35 1.45 13.91 1.43
N SER A 36 1.07 12.80 2.05
CA SER A 36 -0.30 12.35 2.00
C SER A 36 -1.13 13.19 2.96
N THR A 37 -1.74 14.26 2.44
CA THR A 37 -3.07 14.66 2.89
C THR A 37 -4.11 13.72 2.27
N ARG A 38 -3.78 12.42 2.17
CA ARG A 38 -4.75 11.40 1.81
C ARG A 38 -5.60 11.21 3.05
N ILE A 39 -6.73 11.90 3.10
CA ILE A 39 -7.95 11.26 3.56
C ILE A 39 -8.01 10.01 2.68
N HIS A 40 -7.65 8.85 3.22
CA HIS A 40 -7.91 7.61 2.50
C HIS A 40 -9.42 7.58 2.29
N ASP A 41 -9.87 7.67 1.04
CA ASP A 41 -11.24 7.36 0.70
C ASP A 41 -11.40 5.87 0.95
N TYR A 42 -11.77 5.53 2.19
CA TYR A 42 -12.03 4.17 2.59
C TYR A 42 -13.14 3.64 1.69
N GLY A 43 -12.83 2.61 0.90
CA GLY A 43 -13.83 1.91 0.13
C GLY A 43 -14.82 1.22 1.07
N VAL A 44 -16.00 0.87 0.55
CA VAL A 44 -17.02 0.13 1.31
C VAL A 44 -16.45 -1.18 1.91
N CYS A 45 -15.52 -1.83 1.19
CA CYS A 45 -14.83 -3.04 1.67
C CYS A 45 -13.91 -2.74 2.87
N ASP A 46 -13.17 -1.63 2.82
CA ASP A 46 -12.28 -1.22 3.92
C ASP A 46 -13.08 -0.93 5.20
N CYS A 47 -14.23 -0.24 5.06
CA CYS A 47 -15.13 0.05 6.19
C CYS A 47 -15.71 -1.23 6.82
N PHE A 48 -16.11 -2.20 5.99
CA PHE A 48 -16.62 -3.48 6.46
C PHE A 48 -15.54 -4.27 7.20
N GLU A 49 -14.35 -4.38 6.62
CA GLU A 49 -13.22 -5.06 7.25
C GLU A 49 -12.86 -4.44 8.60
N ILE A 50 -12.74 -3.11 8.67
CA ILE A 50 -12.50 -2.37 9.93
C ILE A 50 -13.57 -2.73 10.98
N SER A 51 -14.85 -2.70 10.59
CA SER A 51 -15.96 -2.97 11.51
C SER A 51 -15.98 -4.40 12.04
N GLU A 52 -15.54 -5.39 11.24
CA GLU A 52 -15.44 -6.78 11.69
C GLU A 52 -14.27 -6.99 12.65
N ILE A 53 -13.15 -6.29 12.44
CA ILE A 53 -11.99 -6.35 13.33
C ILE A 53 -12.32 -5.72 14.69
N GLU A 54 -13.04 -4.60 14.70
CA GLU A 54 -13.46 -3.93 15.94
C GLU A 54 -14.40 -4.80 16.78
N LYS A 55 -15.08 -5.79 16.18
CA LYS A 55 -15.91 -6.77 16.89
C LYS A 55 -15.10 -7.91 17.49
N LEU A 56 -13.84 -8.10 17.09
CA LEU A 56 -12.99 -9.14 17.69
C LEU A 56 -12.63 -8.70 19.11
N SER A 57 -12.87 -9.58 20.08
CA SER A 57 -12.47 -9.39 21.48
C SER A 57 -10.96 -9.53 21.70
N ILE A 58 -10.17 -9.53 20.62
CA ILE A 58 -8.73 -9.73 20.63
C ILE A 58 -8.07 -8.37 20.62
N THR A 59 -7.28 -8.09 21.65
CA THR A 59 -6.59 -6.81 21.77
C THR A 59 -5.35 -6.81 20.88
N VAL A 60 -5.00 -5.66 20.29
CA VAL A 60 -3.77 -5.50 19.47
C VAL A 60 -2.52 -6.01 20.22
N LYS A 61 -2.47 -5.85 21.54
CA LYS A 61 -1.38 -6.35 22.41
C LYS A 61 -1.30 -7.88 22.45
N GLU A 62 -2.44 -8.56 22.46
CA GLU A 62 -2.50 -10.03 22.44
C GLU A 62 -2.06 -10.53 21.08
N LEU A 63 -2.52 -9.85 20.03
CA LEU A 63 -2.14 -10.15 18.66
C LEU A 63 -0.64 -9.96 18.42
N GLU A 64 -0.03 -8.89 18.96
CA GLU A 64 1.42 -8.69 18.94
C GLU A 64 2.14 -9.82 19.67
N ALA A 65 1.68 -10.20 20.87
CA ALA A 65 2.30 -11.25 21.66
C ALA A 65 2.29 -12.60 20.94
N GLU A 66 1.18 -12.97 20.29
CA GLU A 66 1.09 -14.20 19.50
C GLU A 66 1.88 -14.12 18.18
N THR A 67 1.91 -12.95 17.53
CA THR A 67 2.69 -12.73 16.31
C THR A 67 4.20 -12.85 16.55
N VAL A 68 4.68 -12.44 17.73
CA VAL A 68 6.10 -12.57 18.13
C VAL A 68 6.47 -14.03 18.42
N LYS A 69 5.51 -14.84 18.89
CA LYS A 69 5.71 -16.27 19.19
C LYS A 69 5.73 -17.13 17.93
N ASP A 70 5.01 -16.75 16.88
CA ASP A 70 4.98 -17.48 15.61
C ASP A 70 6.30 -17.34 14.83
N GLU A 71 6.97 -18.47 14.54
CA GLU A 71 8.27 -18.50 13.87
C GLU A 71 8.25 -17.90 12.45
N LYS A 72 7.15 -18.04 11.70
CA LYS A 72 7.03 -17.52 10.34
C LYS A 72 6.78 -16.01 10.38
N LEU A 73 5.89 -15.57 11.27
CA LEU A 73 5.53 -14.16 11.38
C LEU A 73 6.62 -13.31 12.01
N LYS A 74 7.39 -13.87 12.94
CA LYS A 74 8.54 -13.21 13.55
C LYS A 74 9.58 -12.76 12.52
N GLN A 75 9.81 -13.55 11.47
CA GLN A 75 10.73 -13.18 10.38
C GLN A 75 10.22 -11.96 9.61
N ILE A 76 8.92 -11.95 9.30
CA ILE A 76 8.26 -10.84 8.59
C ILE A 76 8.26 -9.58 9.46
N LEU A 77 7.89 -9.70 10.74
CA LEU A 77 7.89 -8.60 11.71
C LEU A 77 9.28 -7.97 11.85
N THR A 78 10.32 -8.80 11.93
CA THR A 78 11.71 -8.34 12.04
C THR A 78 12.16 -7.64 10.76
N ALA A 79 11.78 -8.18 9.58
CA ALA A 79 12.09 -7.58 8.31
C ALA A 79 11.36 -6.23 8.09
N LEU A 80 10.13 -6.10 8.60
CA LEU A 80 9.37 -4.84 8.62
C LEU A 80 10.05 -3.81 9.51
N ARG A 81 10.39 -4.17 10.75
CA ARG A 81 11.07 -3.27 11.71
C ARG A 81 12.43 -2.78 11.21
N LEU A 82 13.16 -3.63 10.48
CA LEU A 82 14.47 -3.29 9.93
C LEU A 82 14.40 -2.58 8.57
N GLY A 83 13.20 -2.37 8.00
CA GLY A 83 13.02 -1.78 6.67
C GLY A 83 13.67 -2.58 5.55
N LYS A 84 13.91 -3.88 5.76
CA LYS A 84 14.61 -4.78 4.81
C LYS A 84 13.67 -5.48 3.84
N LEU A 85 12.37 -5.31 3.98
CA LEU A 85 11.40 -5.75 2.98
C LEU A 85 11.49 -4.80 1.78
N SER A 86 11.94 -5.33 0.64
CA SER A 86 11.90 -4.59 -0.62
C SER A 86 10.44 -4.33 -1.00
N MET A 87 10.08 -3.06 -1.22
CA MET A 87 8.70 -2.64 -1.57
C MET A 87 8.14 -3.36 -2.81
N GLN A 88 9.01 -3.91 -3.67
CA GLN A 88 8.62 -4.73 -4.83
C GLN A 88 7.93 -6.06 -4.44
N ASN A 89 8.18 -6.57 -3.23
CA ASN A 89 7.49 -7.74 -2.68
C ASN A 89 6.32 -7.36 -1.77
N ILE A 90 6.31 -6.13 -1.22
CA ILE A 90 5.29 -5.69 -0.27
C ILE A 90 3.97 -5.49 -0.98
N ASP A 91 3.90 -4.87 -2.17
CA ASP A 91 2.62 -4.65 -2.87
C ASP A 91 1.98 -5.98 -3.30
N SER A 92 2.75 -6.90 -3.89
CA SER A 92 2.27 -8.24 -4.29
C SER A 92 1.92 -9.13 -3.10
N ALA A 93 2.67 -9.03 -1.99
CA ALA A 93 2.38 -9.76 -0.75
C ALA A 93 1.24 -9.11 0.04
N TYR A 94 1.06 -7.80 -0.01
CA TYR A 94 -0.04 -7.09 0.67
C TYR A 94 -1.37 -7.62 0.16
N TYR A 95 -1.56 -7.70 -1.17
CA TYR A 95 -2.80 -8.23 -1.76
C TYR A 95 -2.96 -9.76 -1.63
N LYS A 96 -1.89 -10.49 -1.26
CA LYS A 96 -1.92 -11.95 -1.04
C LYS A 96 -1.88 -12.36 0.44
N MET A 97 -1.65 -11.41 1.35
CA MET A 97 -1.61 -11.64 2.78
C MET A 97 -3.04 -11.79 3.30
N ASN A 98 -3.21 -12.76 4.21
CA ASN A 98 -4.43 -12.88 5.00
C ASN A 98 -4.76 -11.50 5.62
N PRO A 99 -6.02 -11.01 5.54
CA PRO A 99 -6.42 -9.67 5.94
C PRO A 99 -5.87 -9.24 7.31
N VAL A 100 -5.76 -10.18 8.26
CA VAL A 100 -5.16 -9.98 9.59
C VAL A 100 -3.75 -9.35 9.51
N TYR A 101 -2.90 -9.78 8.59
CA TYR A 101 -1.53 -9.29 8.46
C TYR A 101 -1.44 -7.89 7.83
N ARG A 102 -2.43 -7.49 7.01
CA ARG A 102 -2.51 -6.15 6.44
C ARG A 102 -2.77 -5.11 7.54
N ILE A 103 -3.61 -5.48 8.50
CA ILE A 103 -4.03 -4.61 9.61
C ILE A 103 -2.89 -4.40 10.61
N ILE A 104 -2.12 -5.45 10.91
CA ILE A 104 -0.91 -5.33 11.78
C ILE A 104 0.10 -4.36 11.17
N ALA A 105 0.35 -4.47 9.87
CA ALA A 105 1.25 -3.58 9.16
C ALA A 105 0.72 -2.12 9.11
N PHE A 106 -0.59 -1.94 8.93
CA PHE A 106 -1.24 -0.62 8.95
C PHE A 106 -1.25 0.04 10.35
N LEU A 107 -1.52 -0.74 11.41
CA LEU A 107 -1.52 -0.24 12.78
C LEU A 107 -0.11 0.05 13.30
N GLY A 108 0.89 -0.75 12.91
CA GLY A 108 2.30 -0.50 13.26
C GLY A 108 2.84 0.82 12.69
N SER A 109 2.31 1.29 11.55
CA SER A 109 2.68 2.58 10.94
C SER A 109 2.04 3.80 11.61
N LYS A 110 1.00 3.61 12.44
CA LYS A 110 0.26 4.72 13.09
C LYS A 110 0.77 5.06 14.49
N TRP A 111 1.77 4.33 15.00
CA TRP A 111 2.31 4.49 16.36
C TRP A 111 3.85 4.61 16.39
N GLN A 112 4.41 5.40 15.48
CA GLN A 112 5.69 6.11 15.64
C GLN A 112 5.41 7.62 15.55
#